data_AF-A0A950RW26-F1
#
_entry.id   AF-A0A950RW26-F1
#
_cell.length_a   1.000
_cell.length_b   1.000
_cell.length_c   1.000
_cell.angle_alpha   90.00
_cell.angle_beta   90.00
_cell.angle_gamma   90.00
#
_symmetry.space_group_name_H-M   'P 1'
#
loop_
_entity.id
_entity.type
_entity.pdbx_description
1 polymer ?
#
loop_
_entity_poly.entity_id
_entity_poly.type
_entity_poly.pdbx_seq_one_letter_code
_entity_poly.pdbx_strand_id
1 'polypeptide(L)'
;VAVSSLADMEILFDGIPLDEITTSMTINSPAPMIWAMYLVNAEKRGIPLDKLSGTTQNDILKEYIAQKEYIYPPRPSMKLVVDTFDFGARHVPRWNTISISGYHIREAGATALQELAFTLADGIQYVQSAVEAGLDVDTFAPRLSFFFDIHNDFLEEIAKLRAARRVWARVMRERFGARNERSLWCRFHCQTAGVSLFVEQPENNIVRTTIQALAAVLGGTQSLHTNSMDEAMALPSEKAVRIALRTQQIIAYESGVANTVDPLGGSYAIEALTDHMETGCFDYFRRIDEIGGMLSAIERGFPQREIADSAYRYQQEVDSHQRTVVGVNDFVQGNDEPISIPLHVITRESEERHLERLRRVRRERDQSALASALQRLENAARDGRENLMPFLMDAVRAYATLGDMCNTLRRVYGEYKEPALV
;
A
#
# COMPACT_ATOMS: atom_id res chain seq x y z
N VAL A 1 -10.87 2.85 -10.37
CA VAL A 1 -11.48 2.09 -11.50
C VAL A 1 -12.33 0.95 -10.95
N ALA A 2 -13.37 0.51 -11.65
CA ALA A 2 -14.20 -0.62 -11.22
C ALA A 2 -13.77 -1.91 -11.94
N VAL A 3 -13.38 -2.94 -11.18
CA VAL A 3 -13.00 -4.26 -11.71
C VAL A 3 -13.88 -5.31 -11.03
N SER A 4 -14.78 -5.93 -11.77
CA SER A 4 -15.71 -6.94 -11.25
C SER A 4 -15.43 -8.33 -11.81
N SER A 5 -14.67 -8.46 -12.88
CA SER A 5 -14.33 -9.75 -13.50
C SER A 5 -13.08 -9.65 -14.37
N LEU A 6 -12.63 -10.81 -14.89
CA LEU A 6 -11.57 -10.86 -15.90
C LEU A 6 -11.86 -9.95 -17.11
N ALA A 7 -13.12 -9.80 -17.51
CA ALA A 7 -13.49 -8.95 -18.65
C ALA A 7 -13.13 -7.46 -18.44
N ASP A 8 -13.20 -6.98 -17.21
CA ASP A 8 -12.79 -5.60 -16.91
C ASP A 8 -11.26 -5.48 -16.92
N MET A 9 -10.55 -6.51 -16.49
CA MET A 9 -9.08 -6.58 -16.54
C MET A 9 -8.56 -6.63 -17.99
N GLU A 10 -9.25 -7.38 -18.85
CA GLU A 10 -8.98 -7.44 -20.29
C GLU A 10 -9.10 -6.05 -20.94
N ILE A 11 -10.16 -5.31 -20.62
CA ILE A 11 -10.36 -3.94 -21.11
C ILE A 11 -9.32 -2.97 -20.54
N LEU A 12 -9.06 -3.06 -19.23
CA LEU A 12 -8.14 -2.15 -18.54
C LEU A 12 -6.73 -2.18 -19.12
N PHE A 13 -6.29 -3.35 -19.59
CA PHE A 13 -4.95 -3.57 -20.13
C PHE A 13 -4.91 -3.82 -21.63
N ASP A 14 -6.00 -3.55 -22.35
CA ASP A 14 -6.03 -3.64 -23.80
C ASP A 14 -4.99 -2.69 -24.42
N GLY A 15 -4.18 -3.20 -25.34
CA GLY A 15 -3.07 -2.46 -25.96
C GLY A 15 -1.86 -2.16 -25.06
N ILE A 16 -1.88 -2.52 -23.77
CA ILE A 16 -0.75 -2.26 -22.84
C ILE A 16 0.20 -3.47 -22.79
N PRO A 17 1.52 -3.34 -23.06
CA PRO A 17 2.46 -4.46 -23.06
C PRO A 17 2.87 -4.85 -21.62
N LEU A 18 2.16 -5.82 -21.03
CA LEU A 18 2.33 -6.21 -19.61
C LEU A 18 3.72 -6.74 -19.26
N ASP A 19 4.47 -7.21 -20.25
CA ASP A 19 5.84 -7.73 -20.13
C ASP A 19 6.93 -6.67 -20.31
N GLU A 20 6.57 -5.46 -20.75
CA GLU A 20 7.49 -4.33 -20.94
C GLU A 20 7.34 -3.24 -19.87
N ILE A 21 6.24 -3.25 -19.11
CA ILE A 21 5.98 -2.27 -18.04
C ILE A 21 5.88 -2.92 -16.66
N THR A 22 6.07 -2.12 -15.62
CA THR A 22 5.80 -2.53 -14.24
C THR A 22 4.43 -2.04 -13.79
N THR A 23 3.54 -2.95 -13.41
CA THR A 23 2.18 -2.59 -12.94
C THR A 23 2.10 -2.57 -11.41
N SER A 24 1.58 -1.50 -10.82
CA SER A 24 1.26 -1.45 -9.39
C SER A 24 -0.24 -1.51 -9.17
N MET A 25 -0.71 -2.35 -8.25
CA MET A 25 -2.13 -2.48 -7.89
C MET A 25 -2.31 -2.21 -6.40
N THR A 26 -2.89 -1.05 -6.07
CA THR A 26 -3.33 -0.69 -4.72
C THR A 26 -4.62 -1.46 -4.39
N ILE A 27 -4.45 -2.68 -3.90
CA ILE A 27 -5.53 -3.57 -3.51
C ILE A 27 -5.08 -4.45 -2.35
N ASN A 28 -5.97 -4.70 -1.38
CA ASN A 28 -5.63 -5.41 -0.13
C ASN A 28 -6.49 -6.65 0.09
N SER A 29 -7.66 -6.54 0.73
CA SER A 29 -8.40 -7.75 1.09
C SER A 29 -8.76 -8.69 -0.08
N PRO A 30 -9.11 -8.20 -1.29
CA PRO A 30 -9.27 -9.06 -2.45
C PRO A 30 -8.04 -9.08 -3.38
N ALA A 31 -6.86 -8.72 -2.87
CA ALA A 31 -5.60 -8.67 -3.64
C ALA A 31 -5.27 -9.99 -4.36
N PRO A 32 -5.39 -11.17 -3.76
CA PRO A 32 -5.16 -12.43 -4.46
C PRO A 32 -6.11 -12.61 -5.67
N MET A 33 -7.37 -12.18 -5.55
CA MET A 33 -8.37 -12.31 -6.61
C MET A 33 -8.08 -11.35 -7.76
N ILE A 34 -7.78 -10.10 -7.47
CA ILE A 34 -7.44 -9.10 -8.49
C ILE A 34 -6.11 -9.47 -9.16
N TRP A 35 -5.14 -9.97 -8.40
CA TRP A 35 -3.89 -10.46 -8.98
C TRP A 35 -4.12 -11.69 -9.87
N ALA A 36 -4.97 -12.64 -9.46
CA ALA A 36 -5.36 -13.76 -10.31
C ALA A 36 -6.02 -13.29 -11.62
N MET A 37 -6.85 -12.24 -11.60
CA MET A 37 -7.38 -11.62 -12.83
C MET A 37 -6.27 -11.07 -13.73
N TYR A 38 -5.28 -10.38 -13.16
CA TYR A 38 -4.13 -9.85 -13.90
C TYR A 38 -3.30 -10.98 -14.54
N LEU A 39 -2.98 -12.03 -13.77
CA LEU A 39 -2.20 -13.17 -14.25
C LEU A 39 -2.92 -13.94 -15.36
N VAL A 40 -4.23 -14.22 -15.20
CA VAL A 40 -5.00 -14.91 -16.24
C VAL A 40 -5.16 -14.04 -17.50
N ASN A 41 -5.28 -12.72 -17.37
CA ASN A 41 -5.26 -11.81 -18.52
C ASN A 41 -3.93 -11.91 -19.29
N ALA A 42 -2.80 -11.97 -18.59
CA ALA A 42 -1.49 -12.19 -19.21
C ALA A 42 -1.39 -13.57 -19.90
N GLU A 43 -1.85 -14.64 -19.25
CA GLU A 43 -1.91 -15.99 -19.84
C GLU A 43 -2.72 -16.01 -21.14
N LYS A 44 -3.90 -15.36 -21.16
CA LYS A 44 -4.74 -15.27 -22.37
C LYS A 44 -4.06 -14.51 -23.51
N ARG A 45 -3.14 -13.61 -23.20
CA ARG A 45 -2.32 -12.87 -24.16
C ARG A 45 -1.03 -13.61 -24.54
N GLY A 46 -0.82 -14.82 -24.03
CA GLY A 46 0.38 -15.62 -24.30
C GLY A 46 1.64 -15.09 -23.61
N ILE A 47 1.49 -14.25 -22.59
CA ILE A 47 2.62 -13.66 -21.85
C ILE A 47 3.02 -14.61 -20.70
N PRO A 48 4.27 -15.10 -20.67
CA PRO A 48 4.75 -15.93 -19.56
C PRO A 48 4.75 -15.18 -18.23
N LEU A 49 4.30 -15.84 -17.16
CA LEU A 49 4.20 -15.22 -15.83
C LEU A 49 5.56 -14.76 -15.28
N ASP A 50 6.66 -15.40 -15.67
CA ASP A 50 8.01 -15.05 -15.24
C ASP A 50 8.57 -13.75 -15.85
N LYS A 51 7.86 -13.18 -16.84
CA LYS A 51 8.15 -11.86 -17.42
C LYS A 51 7.43 -10.74 -16.69
N LEU A 52 6.32 -11.03 -16.02
CA LEU A 52 5.49 -10.02 -15.37
C LEU A 52 6.21 -9.39 -14.19
N SER A 53 6.26 -8.06 -14.20
CA SER A 53 6.87 -7.25 -13.14
C SER A 53 5.85 -6.26 -12.61
N GLY A 54 5.85 -6.06 -11.30
CA GLY A 54 4.83 -5.23 -10.67
C GLY A 54 4.77 -5.41 -9.17
N THR A 55 3.75 -4.83 -8.57
CA THR A 55 3.52 -4.86 -7.12
C THR A 55 2.02 -4.98 -6.84
N THR A 56 1.66 -5.83 -5.89
CA THR A 56 0.33 -5.81 -5.26
C THR A 56 0.49 -5.26 -3.86
N GLN A 57 -0.37 -4.34 -3.41
CA GLN A 57 -0.24 -3.78 -2.06
C GLN A 57 -0.38 -4.86 -0.99
N ASN A 58 -1.48 -5.63 -1.02
CA ASN A 58 -1.63 -6.91 -0.30
C ASN A 58 -1.23 -6.87 1.18
N ASP A 59 -1.38 -5.71 1.82
CA ASP A 59 -1.03 -5.51 3.21
C ASP A 59 -2.33 -5.35 4.00
N ILE A 60 -2.77 -6.45 4.61
CA ILE A 60 -4.01 -6.52 5.38
C ILE A 60 -3.86 -6.02 6.81
N LEU A 61 -2.69 -6.12 7.43
CA LEU A 61 -2.48 -5.69 8.82
C LEU A 61 -2.78 -4.20 8.98
N LYS A 62 -2.26 -3.36 8.07
CA LYS A 62 -2.61 -1.93 8.03
C LYS A 62 -4.09 -1.64 7.76
N GLU A 63 -4.86 -2.57 7.18
CA GLU A 63 -6.31 -2.38 6.99
C GLU A 63 -7.02 -2.38 8.33
N TYR A 64 -6.63 -3.28 9.23
CA TYR A 64 -7.20 -3.31 10.58
C TYR A 64 -6.72 -2.13 11.43
N ILE A 65 -5.53 -1.59 11.13
CA ILE A 65 -4.97 -0.43 11.84
C ILE A 65 -5.63 0.88 11.37
N ALA A 66 -5.60 1.16 10.07
CA ALA A 66 -5.83 2.51 9.53
C ALA A 66 -6.80 2.57 8.34
N GLN A 67 -6.56 1.83 7.25
CA GLN A 67 -7.27 2.04 5.97
C GLN A 67 -8.69 1.45 5.89
N LYS A 68 -8.98 0.41 6.70
CA LYS A 68 -10.33 -0.19 6.90
C LYS A 68 -10.94 -0.92 5.69
N GLU A 69 -10.17 -1.34 4.70
CA GLU A 69 -10.60 -2.13 3.54
C GLU A 69 -10.39 -3.64 3.74
N TYR A 70 -11.00 -4.22 4.77
CA TYR A 70 -10.96 -5.65 5.07
C TYR A 70 -12.28 -6.37 4.70
N ILE A 71 -12.18 -7.67 4.40
CA ILE A 71 -13.33 -8.58 4.24
C ILE A 71 -13.32 -9.64 5.34
N TYR A 72 -12.24 -10.41 5.45
CA TYR A 72 -12.13 -11.56 6.36
C TYR A 72 -11.47 -11.19 7.68
N PRO A 73 -11.59 -12.03 8.73
CA PRO A 73 -10.82 -11.87 9.97
C PRO A 73 -9.29 -11.90 9.73
N PRO A 74 -8.47 -11.37 10.66
CA PRO A 74 -7.02 -11.24 10.45
C PRO A 74 -6.28 -12.53 10.06
N ARG A 75 -6.55 -13.65 10.75
CA ARG A 75 -5.86 -14.92 10.50
C ARG A 75 -6.07 -15.48 9.08
N PRO A 76 -7.32 -15.66 8.58
CA PRO A 76 -7.51 -16.11 7.20
C PRO A 76 -6.99 -15.11 6.16
N SER A 77 -7.04 -13.81 6.44
CA SER A 77 -6.43 -12.82 5.54
C SER A 77 -4.90 -12.94 5.47
N MET A 78 -4.24 -13.17 6.60
CA MET A 78 -2.79 -13.43 6.63
C MET A 78 -2.41 -14.68 5.83
N LYS A 79 -3.21 -15.75 5.89
CA LYS A 79 -2.99 -16.93 5.05
C LYS A 79 -3.03 -16.57 3.56
N LEU A 80 -3.98 -15.75 3.13
CA LEU A 80 -4.06 -15.32 1.73
C LEU A 80 -2.80 -14.55 1.29
N VAL A 81 -2.24 -13.71 2.16
CA VAL A 81 -0.96 -13.03 1.90
C VAL A 81 0.18 -14.05 1.77
N VAL A 82 0.30 -15.00 2.70
CA VAL A 82 1.34 -16.05 2.63
C VAL A 82 1.20 -16.92 1.36
N ASP A 83 -0.02 -17.28 0.97
CA ASP A 83 -0.28 -18.02 -0.27
C ASP A 83 0.22 -17.25 -1.50
N THR A 84 0.06 -15.92 -1.52
CA THR A 84 0.61 -15.09 -2.62
C THR A 84 2.14 -15.02 -2.61
N PHE A 85 2.80 -15.08 -1.43
CA PHE A 85 4.27 -15.10 -1.34
C PHE A 85 4.81 -16.40 -1.95
N ASP A 86 4.25 -17.53 -1.52
CA ASP A 86 4.63 -18.85 -2.00
C ASP A 86 4.42 -18.99 -3.51
N PHE A 87 3.24 -18.58 -4.00
CA PHE A 87 2.92 -18.65 -5.42
C PHE A 87 3.80 -17.71 -6.25
N GLY A 88 4.00 -16.46 -5.80
CA GLY A 88 4.81 -15.47 -6.49
C GLY A 88 6.29 -15.88 -6.58
N ALA A 89 6.86 -16.42 -5.51
CA ALA A 89 8.23 -16.91 -5.50
C ALA A 89 8.48 -18.01 -6.54
N ARG A 90 7.50 -18.90 -6.75
CA ARG A 90 7.61 -20.03 -7.69
C ARG A 90 7.27 -19.68 -9.13
N HIS A 91 6.26 -18.86 -9.36
CA HIS A 91 5.64 -18.70 -10.68
C HIS A 91 5.76 -17.29 -11.27
N VAL A 92 5.92 -16.27 -10.43
CA VAL A 92 5.96 -14.85 -10.85
C VAL A 92 7.18 -14.14 -10.21
N PRO A 93 8.40 -14.66 -10.39
CA PRO A 93 9.57 -14.33 -9.59
C PRO A 93 10.05 -12.88 -9.72
N ARG A 94 9.44 -12.03 -10.55
CA ARG A 94 9.76 -10.59 -10.68
C ARG A 94 8.73 -9.69 -9.99
N TRP A 95 7.63 -10.26 -9.50
CA TRP A 95 6.55 -9.54 -8.84
C TRP A 95 6.86 -9.26 -7.36
N ASN A 96 6.58 -8.05 -6.89
CA ASN A 96 6.57 -7.76 -5.46
C ASN A 96 5.19 -8.13 -4.90
N THR A 97 5.13 -9.20 -4.12
CA THR A 97 3.86 -9.80 -3.67
C THR A 97 3.17 -9.01 -2.55
N ILE A 98 3.86 -8.02 -1.99
CA ILE A 98 3.35 -7.10 -0.98
C ILE A 98 4.09 -5.77 -1.03
N SER A 99 3.38 -4.72 -0.66
CA SER A 99 3.91 -3.40 -0.32
C SER A 99 3.50 -3.08 1.13
N ILE A 100 4.39 -3.36 2.08
CA ILE A 100 4.17 -3.18 3.52
C ILE A 100 4.11 -1.67 3.81
N SER A 101 2.95 -1.20 4.26
CA SER A 101 2.53 0.19 4.03
C SER A 101 2.35 0.99 5.31
N GLY A 102 3.22 1.99 5.49
CA GLY A 102 3.10 3.05 6.48
C GLY A 102 2.27 4.24 6.03
N TYR A 103 2.10 4.45 4.72
CA TYR A 103 1.37 5.61 4.18
C TYR A 103 0.05 5.87 4.90
N HIS A 104 -0.84 4.88 4.90
CA HIS A 104 -2.17 4.97 5.50
C HIS A 104 -2.13 5.10 7.02
N ILE A 105 -1.11 4.54 7.68
CA ILE A 105 -0.89 4.69 9.12
C ILE A 105 -0.58 6.15 9.44
N ARG A 106 0.29 6.79 8.65
CA ARG A 106 0.63 8.22 8.76
C ARG A 106 -0.57 9.11 8.45
N GLU A 107 -1.29 8.83 7.37
CA GLU A 107 -2.50 9.57 6.98
C GLU A 107 -3.62 9.48 8.03
N ALA A 108 -3.70 8.37 8.77
CA ALA A 108 -4.63 8.22 9.89
C ALA A 108 -4.23 9.04 11.15
N GLY A 109 -3.05 9.69 11.13
CA GLY A 109 -2.59 10.62 12.15
C GLY A 109 -1.43 10.11 13.00
N ALA A 110 -0.74 9.05 12.59
CA ALA A 110 0.47 8.57 13.27
C ALA A 110 1.62 9.60 13.20
N THR A 111 2.52 9.58 14.17
CA THR A 111 3.83 10.25 14.06
C THR A 111 4.75 9.52 13.05
N ALA A 112 5.83 10.16 12.58
CA ALA A 112 6.80 9.50 11.68
C ALA A 112 7.42 8.26 12.34
N LEU A 113 7.65 8.32 13.65
CA LEU A 113 8.15 7.20 14.43
C LEU A 113 7.13 6.05 14.52
N GLN A 114 5.86 6.37 14.77
CA GLN A 114 4.79 5.38 14.82
C GLN A 114 4.57 4.73 13.45
N GLU A 115 4.56 5.52 12.36
CA GLU A 115 4.54 5.00 11.00
C GLU A 115 5.69 4.02 10.77
N LEU A 116 6.93 4.43 11.04
CA LEU A 116 8.11 3.59 10.89
C LEU A 116 7.98 2.28 11.67
N ALA A 117 7.65 2.39 12.96
CA ALA A 117 7.59 1.24 13.86
C ALA A 117 6.46 0.27 13.49
N PHE A 118 5.23 0.75 13.27
CA PHE A 118 4.11 -0.14 12.97
C PHE A 118 4.26 -0.79 11.60
N THR A 119 4.78 -0.06 10.61
CA THR A 119 5.04 -0.62 9.27
C THR A 119 6.07 -1.74 9.31
N LEU A 120 7.20 -1.52 9.97
CA LEU A 120 8.23 -2.54 10.06
C LEU A 120 7.79 -3.71 10.95
N ALA A 121 6.99 -3.47 11.98
CA ALA A 121 6.39 -4.53 12.80
C ALA A 121 5.40 -5.39 11.99
N ASP A 122 4.58 -4.80 11.13
CA ASP A 122 3.75 -5.53 10.17
C ASP A 122 4.63 -6.39 9.24
N GLY A 123 5.71 -5.81 8.71
CA GLY A 123 6.68 -6.54 7.89
C GLY A 123 7.30 -7.75 8.60
N ILE A 124 7.69 -7.58 9.86
CA ILE A 124 8.21 -8.66 10.72
C ILE A 124 7.16 -9.74 10.92
N GLN A 125 5.90 -9.36 11.15
CA GLN A 125 4.79 -10.29 11.31
C GLN A 125 4.54 -11.10 10.02
N TYR A 126 4.60 -10.48 8.84
CA TYR A 126 4.49 -11.19 7.56
C TYR A 126 5.62 -12.19 7.35
N VAL A 127 6.87 -11.79 7.61
CA VAL A 127 8.03 -12.69 7.49
C VAL A 127 7.89 -13.86 8.46
N GLN A 128 7.51 -13.60 9.71
CA GLN A 128 7.27 -14.62 10.72
C GLN A 128 6.20 -15.62 10.26
N SER A 129 5.05 -15.13 9.78
CA SER A 129 3.95 -16.00 9.31
C SER A 129 4.33 -16.85 8.09
N ALA A 130 5.14 -16.32 7.17
CA ALA A 130 5.63 -17.08 6.03
C ALA A 130 6.64 -18.17 6.45
N VAL A 131 7.56 -17.86 7.37
CA VAL A 131 8.51 -18.85 7.91
C VAL A 131 7.80 -19.95 8.70
N GLU A 132 6.80 -19.60 9.50
CA GLU A 132 5.95 -20.57 10.22
C GLU A 132 5.15 -21.47 9.28
N ALA A 133 4.79 -20.97 8.09
CA ALA A 133 4.18 -21.76 7.03
C ALA A 133 5.19 -22.63 6.25
N GLY A 134 6.49 -22.58 6.61
CA GLY A 134 7.54 -23.41 6.03
C GLY A 134 8.27 -22.80 4.83
N LEU A 135 8.07 -21.51 4.53
CA LEU A 135 8.81 -20.82 3.48
C LEU A 135 10.22 -20.45 3.98
N ASP A 136 11.23 -20.70 3.16
CA ASP A 136 12.58 -20.20 3.43
C ASP A 136 12.63 -18.68 3.21
N VAL A 137 13.17 -17.93 4.18
CA VAL A 137 13.13 -16.45 4.19
C VAL A 137 13.72 -15.86 2.92
N ASP A 138 14.79 -16.44 2.40
CA ASP A 138 15.50 -15.94 1.22
C ASP A 138 14.77 -16.22 -0.11
N THR A 139 13.71 -17.03 -0.09
CA THR A 139 12.90 -17.31 -1.29
C THR A 139 11.88 -16.22 -1.59
N PHE A 140 11.33 -15.56 -0.56
CA PHE A 140 10.28 -14.53 -0.73
C PHE A 140 10.71 -13.14 -0.28
N ALA A 141 11.62 -13.00 0.71
CA ALA A 141 12.05 -11.70 1.23
C ALA A 141 12.58 -10.72 0.16
N PRO A 142 13.35 -11.17 -0.87
CA PRO A 142 13.79 -10.28 -1.96
C PRO A 142 12.68 -9.63 -2.77
N ARG A 143 11.42 -10.08 -2.60
CA ARG A 143 10.22 -9.55 -3.26
C ARG A 143 9.34 -8.72 -2.34
N LEU A 144 9.68 -8.60 -1.06
CA LEU A 144 9.03 -7.65 -0.17
C LEU A 144 9.40 -6.23 -0.59
N SER A 145 8.40 -5.35 -0.57
CA SER A 145 8.57 -3.91 -0.75
C SER A 145 7.77 -3.17 0.32
N PHE A 146 8.06 -1.90 0.49
CA PHE A 146 7.43 -1.04 1.50
C PHE A 146 6.81 0.20 0.86
N PHE A 147 5.96 0.89 1.60
CA PHE A 147 5.33 2.12 1.14
C PHE A 147 5.19 3.12 2.28
N PHE A 148 5.91 4.24 2.18
CA PHE A 148 5.93 5.29 3.21
C PHE A 148 5.26 6.57 2.74
N ASP A 149 4.64 7.26 3.70
CA ASP A 149 4.23 8.65 3.56
C ASP A 149 5.44 9.57 3.59
N ILE A 150 5.30 10.77 3.04
CA ILE A 150 6.27 11.85 3.18
C ILE A 150 5.53 13.12 3.58
N HIS A 151 5.55 13.38 4.88
CA HIS A 151 4.86 14.50 5.53
C HIS A 151 5.69 15.80 5.47
N ASN A 152 5.15 16.86 6.09
CA ASN A 152 5.70 18.21 6.04
C ASN A 152 7.05 18.41 6.76
N ASP A 153 7.43 17.57 7.73
CA ASP A 153 8.72 17.73 8.42
C ASP A 153 9.87 17.16 7.58
N PHE A 154 10.49 18.04 6.79
CA PHE A 154 11.47 17.67 5.78
C PHE A 154 12.65 16.83 6.31
N LEU A 155 13.20 17.18 7.48
CA LEU A 155 14.37 16.46 8.02
C LEU A 155 13.94 15.15 8.69
N GLU A 156 12.80 15.15 9.37
CA GLU A 156 12.23 13.97 10.02
C GLU A 156 11.95 12.86 8.99
N GLU A 157 11.35 13.20 7.85
CA GLU A 157 10.99 12.22 6.83
C GLU A 157 12.23 11.60 6.15
N ILE A 158 13.28 12.41 5.91
CA ILE A 158 14.57 11.90 5.40
C ILE A 158 15.20 10.93 6.40
N ALA A 159 15.23 11.29 7.68
CA ALA A 159 15.76 10.45 8.74
C ALA A 159 14.96 9.14 8.89
N LYS A 160 13.62 9.21 8.80
CA LYS A 160 12.72 8.04 8.82
C LYS A 160 13.08 7.02 7.74
N LEU A 161 13.25 7.47 6.50
CA LEU A 161 13.58 6.59 5.36
C LEU A 161 14.97 5.96 5.49
N ARG A 162 15.95 6.69 6.03
CA ARG A 162 17.29 6.15 6.33
C ARG A 162 17.23 5.10 7.43
N ALA A 163 16.50 5.39 8.51
CA ALA A 163 16.31 4.48 9.63
C ALA A 163 15.59 3.19 9.21
N ALA A 164 14.56 3.29 8.35
CA ALA A 164 13.83 2.14 7.83
C ALA A 164 14.74 1.07 7.22
N ARG A 165 15.70 1.49 6.38
CA ARG A 165 16.69 0.57 5.79
C ARG A 165 17.58 -0.08 6.84
N ARG A 166 18.07 0.68 7.81
CA ARG A 166 18.98 0.19 8.85
C ARG A 166 18.29 -0.81 9.78
N VAL A 167 17.10 -0.46 10.26
CA VAL A 167 16.27 -1.31 11.13
C VAL A 167 15.90 -2.60 10.41
N TRP A 168 15.36 -2.52 9.19
CA TRP A 168 14.92 -3.69 8.44
C TRP A 168 16.08 -4.67 8.17
N ALA A 169 17.21 -4.17 7.67
CA ALA A 169 18.38 -5.00 7.39
C ALA A 169 18.89 -5.71 8.64
N ARG A 170 18.87 -5.02 9.80
CA ARG A 170 19.26 -5.59 11.09
C ARG A 170 18.31 -6.71 11.52
N VAL A 171 17.00 -6.46 11.49
CA VAL A 171 16.00 -7.46 11.91
C VAL A 171 16.02 -8.70 11.01
N MET A 172 16.08 -8.53 9.69
CA MET A 172 16.16 -9.66 8.76
C MET A 172 17.38 -10.53 8.99
N ARG A 173 18.52 -9.93 9.33
CA ARG A 173 19.76 -10.65 9.66
C ARG A 173 19.69 -11.33 11.03
N GLU A 174 19.29 -10.60 12.07
CA GLU A 174 19.38 -11.05 13.46
C GLU A 174 18.22 -11.97 13.88
N ARG A 175 16.98 -11.63 13.51
CA ARG A 175 15.78 -12.38 13.93
C ARG A 175 15.47 -13.55 13.00
N PHE A 176 15.69 -13.38 11.70
CA PHE A 176 15.32 -14.37 10.67
C PHE A 176 16.50 -15.09 10.03
N GLY A 177 17.74 -14.67 10.33
CA GLY A 177 18.94 -15.34 9.82
C GLY A 177 19.09 -15.28 8.30
N ALA A 178 18.49 -14.28 7.64
CA ALA A 178 18.52 -14.13 6.19
C ALA A 178 19.97 -14.00 5.69
N ARG A 179 20.32 -14.78 4.65
CA ARG A 179 21.69 -14.87 4.13
C ARG A 179 21.85 -14.17 2.79
N ASN A 180 20.77 -14.07 2.01
CA ASN A 180 20.78 -13.33 0.76
C ASN A 180 20.78 -11.83 1.05
N GLU A 181 21.74 -11.10 0.51
CA GLU A 181 21.85 -9.64 0.65
C GLU A 181 20.56 -8.92 0.23
N ARG A 182 19.88 -9.40 -0.81
CA ARG A 182 18.63 -8.81 -1.29
C ARG A 182 17.47 -8.96 -0.31
N SER A 183 17.52 -9.95 0.58
CA SER A 183 16.53 -10.12 1.65
C SER A 183 16.65 -9.04 2.72
N LEU A 184 17.79 -8.35 2.79
CA LEU A 184 18.04 -7.27 3.75
C LEU A 184 17.57 -5.90 3.21
N TRP A 185 17.20 -5.80 1.94
CA TRP A 185 16.84 -4.52 1.32
C TRP A 185 15.43 -4.09 1.72
N CYS A 186 15.31 -2.91 2.32
CA CYS A 186 14.04 -2.20 2.44
C CYS A 186 13.85 -1.33 1.20
N ARG A 187 13.26 -1.91 0.15
CA ARG A 187 12.91 -1.17 -1.08
C ARG A 187 11.53 -0.57 -0.90
N PHE A 188 11.36 0.72 -1.16
CA PHE A 188 10.10 1.39 -0.88
C PHE A 188 9.64 2.34 -1.97
N HIS A 189 8.32 2.39 -2.09
CA HIS A 189 7.58 3.48 -2.70
C HIS A 189 7.40 4.60 -1.66
N CYS A 190 7.36 5.85 -2.12
CA CYS A 190 6.92 6.98 -1.31
C CYS A 190 5.72 7.66 -1.98
N GLN A 191 4.80 8.18 -1.17
CA GLN A 191 3.77 9.10 -1.61
C GLN A 191 3.83 10.32 -0.70
N THR A 192 3.70 11.51 -1.28
CA THR A 192 3.56 12.76 -0.53
C THR A 192 2.25 12.77 0.26
N ALA A 193 2.22 13.39 1.44
CA ALA A 193 1.07 13.29 2.36
C ALA A 193 -0.22 13.93 1.82
N GLY A 194 -1.29 13.15 1.71
CA GLY A 194 -2.62 13.63 1.33
C GLY A 194 -3.29 14.44 2.44
N VAL A 195 -3.15 13.99 3.69
CA VAL A 195 -3.69 14.67 4.88
C VAL A 195 -3.08 16.07 5.10
N SER A 196 -1.97 16.35 4.42
CA SER A 196 -1.28 17.65 4.47
C SER A 196 -1.76 18.66 3.43
N LEU A 197 -2.70 18.27 2.56
CA LEU A 197 -3.22 19.09 1.47
C LEU A 197 -4.60 19.64 1.83
N PHE A 198 -4.85 20.89 1.44
CA PHE A 198 -6.04 21.64 1.88
C PHE A 198 -6.87 22.12 0.69
N VAL A 199 -8.16 22.30 0.95
CA VAL A 199 -9.12 22.85 -0.03
C VAL A 199 -8.85 24.34 -0.22
N GLU A 200 -8.55 25.04 0.87
CA GLU A 200 -8.20 26.45 0.89
C GLU A 200 -6.86 26.67 0.16
N GLN A 201 -6.88 27.61 -0.79
CA GLN A 201 -5.69 28.01 -1.58
C GLN A 201 -4.94 26.78 -2.16
N PRO A 202 -5.59 25.98 -3.03
CA PRO A 202 -5.07 24.69 -3.47
C PRO A 202 -3.71 24.77 -4.19
N GLU A 203 -3.37 25.93 -4.77
CA GLU A 203 -2.05 26.17 -5.36
C GLU A 203 -0.90 26.03 -4.34
N ASN A 204 -1.15 26.28 -3.05
CA ASN A 204 -0.17 26.05 -1.99
C ASN A 204 0.23 24.58 -1.89
N ASN A 205 -0.66 23.65 -2.27
CA ASN A 205 -0.38 22.22 -2.28
C ASN A 205 0.74 21.86 -3.28
N ILE A 206 0.93 22.64 -4.36
CA ILE A 206 2.04 22.44 -5.28
C ILE A 206 3.38 22.60 -4.55
N VAL A 207 3.50 23.62 -3.70
CA VAL A 207 4.71 23.90 -2.92
C VAL A 207 4.91 22.83 -1.84
N ARG A 208 3.86 22.46 -1.10
CA ARG A 208 3.89 21.39 -0.09
C ARG A 208 4.40 20.08 -0.69
N THR A 209 3.77 19.63 -1.77
CA THR A 209 4.13 18.41 -2.49
C THR A 209 5.55 18.50 -3.06
N THR A 210 6.03 19.67 -3.49
CA THR A 210 7.42 19.83 -3.96
C THR A 210 8.44 19.57 -2.85
N ILE A 211 8.21 20.11 -1.65
CA ILE A 211 9.10 19.91 -0.50
C ILE A 211 9.08 18.44 -0.06
N GLN A 212 7.90 17.83 0.00
CA GLN A 212 7.72 16.42 0.33
C GLN A 212 8.39 15.50 -0.71
N ALA A 213 8.20 15.78 -2.01
CA ALA A 213 8.85 15.03 -3.08
C ALA A 213 10.39 15.10 -2.96
N LEU A 214 10.93 16.27 -2.62
CA LEU A 214 12.36 16.45 -2.42
C LEU A 214 12.87 15.64 -1.22
N ALA A 215 12.13 15.61 -0.10
CA ALA A 215 12.46 14.76 1.05
C ALA A 215 12.48 13.27 0.67
N ALA A 216 11.51 12.82 -0.12
CA ALA A 216 11.45 11.44 -0.61
C ALA A 216 12.69 11.07 -1.45
N VAL A 217 13.11 11.96 -2.34
CA VAL A 217 14.28 11.78 -3.21
C VAL A 217 15.56 11.74 -2.38
N LEU A 218 15.76 12.69 -1.47
CA LEU A 218 16.94 12.73 -0.60
C LEU A 218 16.96 11.58 0.41
N GLY A 219 15.80 11.08 0.81
CA GLY A 219 15.66 9.87 1.62
C GLY A 219 15.92 8.57 0.85
N GLY A 220 16.08 8.61 -0.47
CA GLY A 220 16.49 7.48 -1.31
C GLY A 220 15.34 6.53 -1.68
N THR A 221 14.18 7.07 -2.06
CA THR A 221 13.03 6.27 -2.54
C THR A 221 13.29 5.59 -3.90
N GLN A 222 12.64 4.45 -4.15
CA GLN A 222 12.74 3.72 -5.42
C GLN A 222 11.64 4.10 -6.42
N SER A 223 10.51 4.59 -5.93
CA SER A 223 9.42 5.12 -6.75
C SER A 223 8.63 6.15 -5.96
N LEU A 224 8.09 7.16 -6.64
CA LEU A 224 7.45 8.30 -5.97
C LEU A 224 6.09 8.65 -6.60
N HIS A 225 5.08 8.81 -5.76
CA HIS A 225 3.82 9.44 -6.08
C HIS A 225 3.82 10.85 -5.50
N THR A 226 3.55 11.83 -6.34
CA THR A 226 3.33 13.22 -5.94
C THR A 226 1.86 13.52 -6.09
N ASN A 227 1.21 13.91 -4.99
CA ASN A 227 -0.21 14.24 -4.99
C ASN A 227 -0.48 15.47 -5.86
N SER A 228 -1.73 15.59 -6.29
CA SER A 228 -2.15 16.71 -7.12
C SER A 228 -2.68 17.86 -6.26
N MET A 229 -2.67 19.09 -6.79
CA MET A 229 -3.12 20.26 -6.04
C MET A 229 -4.61 20.20 -5.62
N ASP A 230 -5.39 19.38 -6.31
CA ASP A 230 -6.84 19.16 -6.14
C ASP A 230 -7.19 17.95 -5.23
N GLU A 231 -6.20 17.29 -4.62
CA GLU A 231 -6.36 16.05 -3.82
C GLU A 231 -7.43 16.16 -2.73
N ALA A 232 -7.50 17.30 -2.04
CA ALA A 232 -8.45 17.52 -0.94
C ALA A 232 -9.91 17.69 -1.41
N MET A 233 -10.14 17.79 -2.72
CA MET A 233 -11.46 18.05 -3.32
C MET A 233 -11.99 16.90 -4.17
N ALA A 234 -11.13 16.30 -4.99
CA ALA A 234 -11.53 15.28 -5.95
C ALA A 234 -10.34 14.41 -6.38
N LEU A 235 -10.65 13.36 -7.14
CA LEU A 235 -9.63 12.69 -7.93
C LEU A 235 -8.97 13.70 -8.89
N PRO A 236 -7.68 13.49 -9.24
CA PRO A 236 -6.92 14.51 -9.92
C PRO A 236 -7.43 14.78 -11.34
N SER A 237 -7.55 16.06 -11.68
CA SER A 237 -7.75 16.52 -13.04
C SER A 237 -6.49 16.32 -13.90
N GLU A 238 -6.64 16.34 -15.23
CA GLU A 238 -5.49 16.18 -16.15
C GLU A 238 -4.44 17.29 -15.94
N LYS A 239 -4.89 18.52 -15.65
CA LYS A 239 -3.98 19.64 -15.36
C LYS A 239 -3.20 19.38 -14.07
N ALA A 240 -3.88 18.98 -13.01
CA ALA A 240 -3.27 18.81 -11.70
C ALA A 240 -2.29 17.63 -11.68
N VAL A 241 -2.66 16.48 -12.27
CA VAL A 241 -1.75 15.32 -12.38
C VAL A 241 -0.52 15.63 -13.25
N ARG A 242 -0.67 16.46 -14.29
CA ARG A 242 0.45 16.92 -15.11
C ARG A 242 1.43 17.77 -14.31
N ILE A 243 0.92 18.68 -13.46
CA ILE A 243 1.77 19.48 -12.57
C ILE A 243 2.51 18.58 -11.59
N ALA A 244 1.83 17.63 -10.96
CA ALA A 244 2.45 16.67 -10.05
C ALA A 244 3.59 15.90 -10.72
N LEU A 245 3.40 15.42 -11.95
CA LEU A 245 4.47 14.79 -12.74
C LEU A 245 5.62 15.75 -13.03
N ARG A 246 5.34 17.02 -13.36
CA ARG A 246 6.37 18.04 -13.60
C ARG A 246 7.19 18.33 -12.35
N THR A 247 6.60 18.28 -11.16
CA THR A 247 7.34 18.39 -9.89
C THR A 247 8.46 17.36 -9.81
N GLN A 248 8.16 16.08 -10.08
CA GLN A 248 9.19 15.02 -10.08
C GLN A 248 10.25 15.26 -11.16
N GLN A 249 9.84 15.69 -12.37
CA GLN A 249 10.76 15.92 -13.49
C GLN A 249 11.71 17.09 -13.22
N ILE A 250 11.23 18.18 -12.63
CA ILE A 250 12.08 19.32 -12.25
C ILE A 250 13.10 18.89 -11.18
N ILE A 251 12.67 18.15 -10.16
CA ILE A 251 13.59 17.61 -9.15
C ILE A 251 14.64 16.70 -9.81
N ALA A 252 14.22 15.78 -10.68
CA ALA A 252 15.10 14.80 -11.31
C ALA A 252 16.10 15.42 -12.29
N TYR A 253 15.68 16.39 -13.10
CA TYR A 253 16.46 16.85 -14.26
C TYR A 253 17.04 18.26 -14.10
N GLU A 254 16.53 19.09 -13.19
CA GLU A 254 16.95 20.50 -13.06
C GLU A 254 17.63 20.80 -11.72
N SER A 255 17.24 20.13 -10.63
CA SER A 255 17.72 20.49 -9.28
C SER A 255 19.14 20.05 -8.94
N GLY A 256 19.69 19.06 -9.66
CA GLY A 256 21.01 18.49 -9.41
C GLY A 256 21.11 17.52 -8.23
N VAL A 257 20.03 17.29 -7.46
CA VAL A 257 20.06 16.40 -6.28
C VAL A 257 20.28 14.93 -6.62
N ALA A 258 19.97 14.52 -7.86
CA ALA A 258 20.21 13.17 -8.34
C ALA A 258 21.70 12.88 -8.66
N ASN A 259 22.57 13.89 -8.63
CA ASN A 259 23.98 13.75 -9.01
C ASN A 259 24.86 13.09 -7.93
N THR A 260 24.39 13.04 -6.67
CA THR A 260 25.14 12.52 -5.52
C THR A 260 24.26 11.57 -4.72
N VAL A 261 24.77 10.39 -4.38
CA VAL A 261 24.07 9.41 -3.53
C VAL A 261 24.16 9.83 -2.07
N ASP A 262 23.01 9.80 -1.36
CA ASP A 262 22.86 10.21 0.05
C ASP A 262 23.61 11.52 0.38
N PRO A 263 23.29 12.65 -0.30
CA PRO A 263 24.07 13.89 -0.17
C PRO A 263 24.01 14.52 1.23
N LEU A 264 23.13 14.01 2.10
CA LEU A 264 22.98 14.42 3.49
C LEU A 264 23.76 13.53 4.47
N GLY A 265 24.46 12.49 3.97
CA GLY A 265 25.32 11.64 4.78
C GLY A 265 26.40 12.45 5.51
N GLY A 266 26.53 12.24 6.81
CA GLY A 266 27.43 12.99 7.69
C GLY A 266 26.87 14.31 8.23
N SER A 267 25.65 14.71 7.86
CA SER A 267 24.95 15.82 8.51
C SER A 267 24.64 15.47 9.97
N TYR A 268 25.19 16.22 10.93
CA TYR A 268 24.99 15.95 12.36
C TYR A 268 23.51 15.84 12.76
N ALA A 269 22.65 16.70 12.18
CA ALA A 269 21.23 16.69 12.48
C ALA A 269 20.51 15.46 11.91
N ILE A 270 20.78 15.10 10.65
CA ILE A 270 20.14 13.95 10.00
C ILE A 270 20.63 12.64 10.61
N GLU A 271 21.92 12.50 10.90
CA GLU A 271 22.45 11.29 11.54
C GLU A 271 21.86 11.09 12.95
N ALA A 272 21.82 12.15 13.77
CA ALA A 272 21.22 12.08 15.10
C ALA A 272 19.72 11.76 15.06
N LEU A 273 18.96 12.37 14.13
CA LEU A 273 17.54 12.06 13.94
C LEU A 273 17.34 10.61 13.47
N THR A 274 18.21 10.11 12.59
CA THR A 274 18.16 8.71 12.10
C THR A 274 18.39 7.73 13.26
N ASP A 275 19.34 8.01 14.15
CA ASP A 275 19.62 7.21 15.35
C ASP A 275 18.46 7.25 16.36
N HIS A 276 17.82 8.40 16.52
CA HIS A 276 16.63 8.52 17.36
C HIS A 276 15.46 7.70 16.81
N MET A 277 15.22 7.77 15.49
CA MET A 277 14.18 6.98 14.81
C MET A 277 14.42 5.47 14.96
N GLU A 278 15.65 5.00 14.77
CA GLU A 278 15.98 3.58 14.99
C GLU A 278 15.70 3.15 16.43
N THR A 279 16.18 3.93 17.41
CA THR A 279 16.03 3.61 18.84
C THR A 279 14.55 3.51 19.21
N GLY A 280 13.76 4.53 18.86
CA GLY A 280 12.33 4.53 19.13
C GLY A 280 11.57 3.40 18.41
N CYS A 281 12.02 3.01 17.22
CA CYS A 281 11.45 1.89 16.48
C CYS A 281 11.65 0.57 17.24
N PHE A 282 12.85 0.32 17.77
CA PHE A 282 13.12 -0.87 18.58
C PHE A 282 12.38 -0.86 19.92
N ASP A 283 12.15 0.31 20.52
CA ASP A 283 11.30 0.42 21.71
C ASP A 283 9.85 0.00 21.44
N TYR A 284 9.28 0.42 20.30
CA TYR A 284 7.96 -0.05 19.87
C TYR A 284 7.95 -1.55 19.58
N PHE A 285 8.98 -2.10 18.92
CA PHE A 285 9.08 -3.54 18.69
C PHE A 285 9.04 -4.33 20.00
N ARG A 286 9.80 -3.89 21.02
CA ARG A 286 9.79 -4.53 22.34
C ARG A 286 8.39 -4.51 22.96
N ARG A 287 7.69 -3.37 22.93
CA ARG A 287 6.29 -3.26 23.44
C ARG A 287 5.33 -4.19 22.68
N ILE A 288 5.48 -4.28 21.36
CA ILE A 288 4.65 -5.15 20.51
C ILE A 288 4.93 -6.63 20.80
N ASP A 289 6.19 -7.02 20.92
CA ASP A 289 6.59 -8.39 21.28
C ASP A 289 6.07 -8.77 22.68
N GLU A 290 6.12 -7.85 23.67
CA GLU A 290 5.53 -8.04 25.02
C GLU A 290 4.00 -8.26 24.98
N ILE A 291 3.30 -7.69 24.00
CA ILE A 291 1.85 -7.88 23.78
C ILE A 291 1.54 -9.23 23.11
N GLY A 292 2.54 -9.87 22.49
CA GLY A 292 2.41 -11.14 21.76
C GLY A 292 2.54 -11.00 20.24
N GLY A 293 3.17 -9.93 19.75
CA GLY A 293 3.37 -9.67 18.32
C GLY A 293 2.30 -8.77 17.72
N MET A 294 2.52 -8.36 16.46
CA MET A 294 1.72 -7.31 15.82
C MET A 294 0.25 -7.72 15.62
N LEU A 295 0.00 -9.00 15.32
CA LEU A 295 -1.37 -9.52 15.19
C LEU A 295 -2.16 -9.35 16.50
N SER A 296 -1.56 -9.73 17.63
CA SER A 296 -2.19 -9.55 18.95
C SER A 296 -2.27 -8.08 19.37
N ALA A 297 -1.31 -7.24 18.96
CA ALA A 297 -1.36 -5.80 19.20
C ALA A 297 -2.56 -5.16 18.48
N ILE A 298 -2.83 -5.55 17.24
CA ILE A 298 -3.99 -5.11 16.46
C ILE A 298 -5.29 -5.59 17.11
N GLU A 299 -5.38 -6.86 17.50
CA GLU A 299 -6.58 -7.42 18.17
C GLU A 299 -6.88 -6.69 19.49
N ARG A 300 -5.86 -6.21 20.20
CA ARG A 300 -6.00 -5.42 21.44
C ARG A 300 -6.17 -3.93 21.20
N GLY A 301 -6.19 -3.46 19.96
CA GLY A 301 -6.36 -2.05 19.61
C GLY A 301 -5.14 -1.16 19.92
N PHE A 302 -3.95 -1.73 20.09
CA PHE A 302 -2.78 -0.96 20.54
C PHE A 302 -2.32 0.09 19.50
N PRO A 303 -2.01 -0.27 18.24
CA PRO A 303 -1.67 0.72 17.22
C PRO A 303 -2.77 1.74 17.00
N GLN A 304 -4.04 1.31 16.99
CA GLN A 304 -5.19 2.18 16.76
C GLN A 304 -5.31 3.28 17.82
N ARG A 305 -5.12 2.95 19.10
CA ARG A 305 -5.12 3.95 20.18
C ARG A 305 -3.94 4.92 20.07
N GLU A 306 -2.73 4.40 19.82
CA GLU A 306 -1.53 5.24 19.68
C GLU A 306 -1.67 6.26 18.53
N ILE A 307 -2.32 5.87 17.43
CA ILE A 307 -2.63 6.73 16.27
C ILE A 307 -3.72 7.73 16.61
N ALA A 308 -4.80 7.30 17.27
CA ALA A 308 -5.88 8.20 17.69
C ALA A 308 -5.37 9.29 18.64
N ASP A 309 -4.50 8.93 19.58
CA ASP A 309 -3.88 9.87 20.53
C ASP A 309 -2.94 10.88 19.83
N SER A 310 -2.19 10.46 18.81
CA SER A 310 -1.35 11.40 18.04
C SER A 310 -2.19 12.30 17.12
N ALA A 311 -3.21 11.75 16.47
CA ALA A 311 -4.14 12.50 15.64
C ALA A 311 -4.87 13.59 16.45
N TYR A 312 -5.37 13.23 17.63
CA TYR A 312 -6.06 14.15 18.53
C TYR A 312 -5.13 15.28 18.99
N ARG A 313 -3.90 14.97 19.39
CA ARG A 313 -2.90 15.99 19.76
C ARG A 313 -2.59 16.93 18.60
N TYR A 314 -2.39 16.39 17.40
CA TYR A 314 -2.15 17.21 16.20
C TYR A 314 -3.30 18.19 15.95
N GLN A 315 -4.55 17.72 16.02
CA GLN A 315 -5.71 18.59 15.84
C GLN A 315 -5.78 19.68 16.92
N GLN A 316 -5.51 19.34 18.18
CA GLN A 316 -5.44 20.33 19.26
C GLN A 316 -4.36 21.39 19.02
N GLU A 317 -3.19 21.02 18.50
CA GLU A 317 -2.13 21.98 18.14
C GLU A 317 -2.57 22.93 17.03
N VAL A 318 -3.30 22.43 16.02
CA VAL A 318 -3.83 23.23 14.92
C VAL A 318 -4.93 24.19 15.40
N ASP A 319 -5.89 23.68 16.18
CA ASP A 319 -7.04 24.46 16.68
C ASP A 319 -6.60 25.54 17.68
N SER A 320 -5.56 25.27 18.48
CA SER A 320 -5.00 26.21 19.44
C SER A 320 -3.93 27.13 18.84
N HIS A 321 -3.70 27.09 17.53
CA HIS A 321 -2.67 27.86 16.80
C HIS A 321 -1.23 27.65 17.32
N GLN A 322 -0.96 26.52 17.97
CA GLN A 322 0.41 26.09 18.28
C GLN A 322 1.14 25.59 17.03
N ARG A 323 0.37 25.11 16.05
CA ARG A 323 0.86 24.70 14.74
C ARG A 323 0.19 25.52 13.65
N THR A 324 0.99 26.27 12.90
CA THR A 324 0.50 27.06 11.76
C THR A 324 0.26 26.20 10.53
N VAL A 325 -0.91 26.36 9.93
CA VAL A 325 -1.29 25.80 8.63
C VAL A 325 -1.66 26.96 7.71
N VAL A 326 -0.75 27.26 6.79
CA VAL A 326 -0.86 28.40 5.85
C VAL A 326 -2.12 28.25 4.98
N GLY A 327 -2.94 29.29 4.95
CA GLY A 327 -4.21 29.33 4.21
C GLY A 327 -5.38 28.71 4.98
N VAL A 328 -5.17 28.15 6.17
CA VAL A 328 -6.23 27.49 6.96
C VAL A 328 -6.45 28.20 8.29
N ASN A 329 -5.46 28.21 9.20
CA ASN A 329 -5.56 28.87 10.49
C ASN A 329 -4.73 30.17 10.59
N ASP A 330 -3.87 30.43 9.60
CA ASP A 330 -3.13 31.67 9.44
C ASP A 330 -2.95 31.98 7.95
N PHE A 331 -2.70 33.23 7.59
CA PHE A 331 -2.59 33.70 6.20
C PHE A 331 -3.84 33.40 5.35
N VAL A 332 -5.03 33.58 5.92
CA VAL A 332 -6.33 33.21 5.34
C VAL A 332 -6.91 34.22 4.32
N GLN A 333 -6.15 35.26 3.98
CA GLN A 333 -6.60 36.27 3.01
C GLN A 333 -6.86 35.62 1.64
N GLY A 334 -8.01 35.92 1.02
CA GLY A 334 -8.41 35.39 -0.30
C GLY A 334 -9.24 34.10 -0.23
N ASN A 335 -9.47 33.53 0.96
CA ASN A 335 -10.30 32.33 1.12
C ASN A 335 -11.80 32.57 0.83
N ASP A 336 -12.22 33.83 0.72
CA ASP A 336 -13.55 34.24 0.30
C ASP A 336 -13.75 34.20 -1.22
N GLU A 337 -12.67 34.06 -2.01
CA GLU A 337 -12.75 33.91 -3.45
C GLU A 337 -13.14 32.48 -3.87
N PRO A 338 -13.98 32.30 -4.90
CA PRO A 338 -14.31 30.97 -5.40
C PRO A 338 -13.08 30.24 -5.94
N ILE A 339 -12.90 28.98 -5.52
CA ILE A 339 -11.85 28.11 -6.05
C ILE A 339 -12.12 27.83 -7.54
N SER A 340 -11.12 28.10 -8.39
CA SER A 340 -11.26 28.09 -9.86
C SER A 340 -10.34 27.07 -10.55
N ILE A 341 -10.21 25.87 -9.98
CA ILE A 341 -9.46 24.75 -10.57
C ILE A 341 -10.40 23.71 -11.22
N PRO A 342 -9.98 23.05 -12.31
CA PRO A 342 -10.77 21.97 -12.90
C PRO A 342 -10.80 20.75 -11.96
N LEU A 343 -11.97 20.15 -11.75
CA LEU A 343 -12.12 18.92 -10.97
C LEU A 343 -12.53 17.75 -11.87
N HIS A 344 -12.02 16.56 -11.56
CA HIS A 344 -12.47 15.35 -12.21
C HIS A 344 -13.85 14.92 -11.67
N VAL A 345 -14.77 14.57 -12.57
CA VAL A 345 -16.13 14.14 -12.20
C VAL A 345 -16.39 12.73 -12.76
N ILE A 346 -16.76 11.82 -11.86
CA ILE A 346 -17.23 10.49 -12.23
C ILE A 346 -18.72 10.59 -12.60
N THR A 347 -19.06 10.09 -13.80
CA THR A 347 -20.42 10.20 -14.34
C THR A 347 -21.25 8.95 -14.07
N ARG A 348 -22.57 9.12 -13.92
CA ARG A 348 -23.52 7.99 -13.82
C ARG A 348 -23.47 7.06 -15.04
N GLU A 349 -23.21 7.61 -16.21
CA GLU A 349 -23.04 6.82 -17.44
C GLU A 349 -21.88 5.81 -17.31
N SER A 350 -20.81 6.16 -16.58
CA SER A 350 -19.69 5.25 -16.34
C SER A 350 -20.10 4.01 -15.52
N GLU A 351 -20.98 4.20 -14.53
CA GLU A 351 -21.57 3.12 -13.73
C GLU A 351 -22.48 2.25 -14.60
N GLU A 352 -23.36 2.85 -15.40
CA GLU A 352 -24.31 2.14 -16.26
C GLU A 352 -23.58 1.23 -17.26
N ARG A 353 -22.52 1.73 -17.90
CA ARG A 353 -21.65 0.93 -18.79
C ARG A 353 -20.97 -0.22 -18.04
N HIS A 354 -20.55 -0.01 -16.80
CA HIS A 354 -19.94 -1.06 -15.98
C HIS A 354 -20.95 -2.16 -15.62
N LEU A 355 -22.15 -1.77 -15.19
CA LEU A 355 -23.23 -2.69 -14.84
C LEU A 355 -23.68 -3.51 -16.05
N GLU A 356 -23.75 -2.91 -17.23
CA GLU A 356 -24.07 -3.63 -18.47
C GLU A 356 -23.03 -4.72 -18.78
N ARG A 357 -21.73 -4.39 -18.70
CA ARG A 357 -20.64 -5.38 -18.88
C ARG A 357 -20.75 -6.51 -17.86
N LEU A 358 -20.98 -6.19 -16.59
CA LEU A 358 -21.12 -7.19 -15.53
C LEU A 358 -22.30 -8.14 -15.79
N ARG A 359 -23.46 -7.61 -16.21
CA ARG A 359 -24.63 -8.43 -16.59
C ARG A 359 -24.32 -9.32 -17.78
N ARG A 360 -23.59 -8.81 -18.78
CA ARG A 360 -23.15 -9.57 -19.95
C ARG A 360 -22.27 -10.75 -19.55
N VAL A 361 -21.23 -10.52 -18.75
CA VAL A 361 -20.34 -11.59 -18.24
C VAL A 361 -21.12 -12.68 -17.51
N ARG A 362 -22.06 -12.28 -16.64
CA ARG A 362 -22.90 -13.25 -15.89
C ARG A 362 -23.79 -14.09 -16.79
N ARG A 363 -24.26 -13.55 -17.92
CA ARG A 363 -25.12 -14.25 -18.89
C ARG A 363 -24.34 -15.21 -19.77
N GLU A 364 -23.12 -14.84 -20.16
CA GLU A 364 -22.36 -15.52 -21.21
C GLU A 364 -21.36 -16.56 -20.69
N ARG A 365 -20.94 -16.47 -19.43
CA ARG A 365 -20.00 -17.44 -18.84
C ARG A 365 -20.60 -18.84 -18.71
N ASP A 366 -19.75 -19.86 -18.77
CA ASP A 366 -20.12 -21.25 -18.48
C ASP A 366 -20.41 -21.42 -16.98
N GLN A 367 -21.70 -21.62 -16.65
CA GLN A 367 -22.16 -21.75 -15.27
C GLN A 367 -21.71 -23.07 -14.62
N SER A 368 -21.54 -24.14 -15.39
CA SER A 368 -21.11 -25.44 -14.87
C SER A 368 -19.64 -25.39 -14.49
N ALA A 369 -18.79 -24.84 -15.38
CA ALA A 369 -17.38 -24.62 -15.12
C ALA A 369 -17.17 -23.70 -13.91
N LEU A 370 -17.93 -22.61 -13.83
CA LEU A 370 -17.90 -21.70 -12.68
C LEU A 370 -18.26 -22.41 -11.37
N ALA A 371 -19.39 -23.12 -11.33
CA ALA A 371 -19.84 -23.80 -10.12
C ALA A 371 -18.80 -24.82 -9.63
N SER A 372 -18.20 -25.58 -10.56
CA SER A 372 -17.12 -26.51 -10.26
C SER A 372 -15.88 -25.79 -9.68
N ALA A 373 -15.43 -24.70 -10.31
CA ALA A 373 -14.26 -23.95 -9.87
C ALA A 373 -14.46 -23.33 -8.47
N LEU A 374 -15.63 -22.71 -8.22
CA LEU A 374 -15.95 -22.13 -6.91
C LEU A 374 -16.08 -23.19 -5.82
N GLN A 375 -16.63 -24.38 -6.14
CA GLN A 375 -16.69 -25.48 -5.18
C GLN A 375 -15.28 -25.98 -4.80
N ARG A 376 -14.36 -26.09 -5.77
CA ARG A 376 -12.97 -26.45 -5.48
C ARG A 376 -12.29 -25.39 -4.61
N LEU A 377 -12.49 -24.10 -4.92
CA LEU A 377 -12.00 -22.99 -4.10
C LEU A 377 -12.53 -23.07 -2.66
N GLU A 378 -13.83 -23.33 -2.48
CA GLU A 378 -14.43 -23.48 -1.15
C GLU A 378 -13.82 -24.66 -0.37
N ASN A 379 -13.65 -25.80 -1.04
CA ASN A 379 -13.07 -27.00 -0.42
C ASN A 379 -11.62 -26.77 0.00
N ALA A 380 -10.80 -26.17 -0.87
CA ALA A 380 -9.41 -25.84 -0.57
C ALA A 380 -9.31 -24.83 0.59
N ALA A 381 -10.20 -23.83 0.61
CA ALA A 381 -10.27 -22.85 1.69
C ALA A 381 -10.66 -23.48 3.04
N ARG A 382 -11.54 -24.50 3.04
CA ARG A 382 -11.93 -25.27 4.24
C ARG A 382 -10.81 -26.20 4.74
N ASP A 383 -10.07 -26.83 3.83
CA ASP A 383 -8.93 -27.68 4.18
C ASP A 383 -7.79 -26.83 4.78
N GLY A 384 -7.55 -25.65 4.23
CA GLY A 384 -6.63 -24.65 4.77
C GLY A 384 -5.14 -24.93 4.53
N ARG A 385 -4.77 -26.11 3.99
CA ARG A 385 -3.37 -26.48 3.73
C ARG A 385 -2.89 -26.12 2.34
N GLU A 386 -3.80 -26.14 1.36
CA GLU A 386 -3.47 -25.81 -0.03
C GLU A 386 -3.27 -24.31 -0.22
N ASN A 387 -2.44 -23.96 -1.20
CA ASN A 387 -2.29 -22.59 -1.68
C ASN A 387 -3.52 -22.23 -2.53
N LEU A 388 -4.18 -21.11 -2.22
CA LEU A 388 -5.43 -20.73 -2.89
C LEU A 388 -5.26 -20.07 -4.26
N MET A 389 -4.06 -19.59 -4.63
CA MET A 389 -3.86 -18.88 -5.91
C MET A 389 -4.25 -19.70 -7.14
N PRO A 390 -3.85 -20.99 -7.29
CA PRO A 390 -4.31 -21.81 -8.41
C PRO A 390 -5.84 -21.91 -8.53
N PHE A 391 -6.54 -22.06 -7.40
CA PHE A 391 -8.00 -22.15 -7.36
C PHE A 391 -8.68 -20.82 -7.70
N LEU A 392 -8.08 -19.70 -7.29
CA LEU A 392 -8.53 -18.36 -7.68
C LEU A 392 -8.35 -18.14 -9.19
N MET A 393 -7.21 -18.54 -9.76
CA MET A 393 -6.98 -18.45 -11.20
C MET A 393 -7.97 -19.33 -11.99
N ASP A 394 -8.27 -20.55 -11.52
CA ASP A 394 -9.31 -21.41 -12.12
C ASP A 394 -10.69 -20.74 -12.11
N ALA A 395 -11.08 -20.12 -10.99
CA ALA A 395 -12.34 -19.38 -10.91
C ALA A 395 -12.36 -18.19 -11.88
N VAL A 396 -11.25 -17.45 -11.98
CA VAL A 396 -11.09 -16.34 -12.93
C VAL A 396 -11.17 -16.81 -14.38
N ARG A 397 -10.57 -17.95 -14.74
CA ARG A 397 -10.68 -18.55 -16.10
C ARG A 397 -12.13 -18.91 -16.43
N ALA A 398 -12.93 -19.30 -15.44
CA ALA A 398 -14.37 -19.50 -15.56
C ALA A 398 -15.20 -18.19 -15.50
N TYR A 399 -14.55 -17.02 -15.59
CA TYR A 399 -15.17 -15.71 -15.48
C TYR A 399 -16.00 -15.54 -14.19
N ALA A 400 -15.50 -16.09 -13.07
CA ALA A 400 -15.99 -15.72 -11.74
C ALA A 400 -15.82 -14.21 -11.54
N THR A 401 -16.84 -13.59 -10.95
CA THR A 401 -16.72 -12.19 -10.54
C THR A 401 -15.89 -12.08 -9.27
N LEU A 402 -15.37 -10.89 -8.99
CA LEU A 402 -14.74 -10.56 -7.71
C LEU A 402 -15.67 -10.94 -6.55
N GLY A 403 -16.95 -10.57 -6.68
CA GLY A 403 -17.99 -10.91 -5.72
C GLY A 403 -18.18 -12.41 -5.55
N ASP A 404 -18.16 -13.21 -6.62
CA ASP A 404 -18.30 -14.67 -6.53
C ASP A 404 -17.16 -15.28 -5.69
N MET A 405 -15.90 -14.94 -6.01
CA MET A 405 -14.74 -15.43 -5.27
C MET A 405 -14.73 -14.95 -3.82
N CYS A 406 -15.00 -13.66 -3.59
CA CYS A 406 -15.03 -13.11 -2.24
C CYS A 406 -16.14 -13.72 -1.39
N ASN A 407 -17.33 -13.93 -1.97
CA ASN A 407 -18.47 -14.56 -1.31
C ASN A 407 -18.21 -16.04 -1.01
N THR A 408 -17.51 -16.76 -1.89
CA THR A 408 -17.13 -18.16 -1.61
C THR A 408 -16.24 -18.25 -0.38
N LEU A 409 -15.18 -17.44 -0.31
CA LEU A 409 -14.31 -17.43 0.88
C LEU A 409 -15.02 -16.91 2.13
N ARG A 410 -15.95 -15.95 1.99
CA ARG A 410 -16.76 -15.45 3.11
C ARG A 410 -17.59 -16.56 3.78
N ARG A 411 -18.06 -17.57 3.04
CA ARG A 411 -18.78 -18.72 3.62
C ARG A 411 -17.89 -19.60 4.51
N VAL A 412 -16.58 -19.55 4.29
CA VAL A 412 -15.60 -20.35 5.03
C VAL A 412 -15.00 -19.54 6.18
N TYR A 413 -14.58 -18.31 5.91
CA TYR A 413 -13.83 -17.47 6.86
C TYR A 413 -14.70 -16.51 7.67
N GLY A 414 -15.95 -16.29 7.25
CA GLY A 414 -16.81 -15.24 7.81
C GLY A 414 -16.40 -13.84 7.35
N GLU A 415 -16.96 -12.83 8.01
CA GLU A 415 -16.61 -11.43 7.81
C GLU A 415 -16.02 -10.85 9.09
N TYR A 416 -15.02 -9.98 8.95
CA TYR A 416 -14.53 -9.21 10.08
C TYR A 416 -15.49 -8.09 10.44
N LYS A 417 -15.64 -7.84 11.74
CA LYS A 417 -16.30 -6.65 12.28
C LYS A 417 -15.34 -6.03 13.27
N GLU A 418 -15.05 -4.75 13.08
CA GLU A 418 -14.17 -4.02 13.98
C GLU A 418 -14.83 -3.95 15.37
N PRO A 419 -14.15 -4.39 16.43
CA PRO A 419 -14.63 -4.18 17.79
C PRO A 419 -14.61 -2.69 18.09
N ALA A 420 -15.62 -2.20 18.83
CA ALA A 420 -15.58 -0.83 19.32
C ALA A 420 -14.32 -0.65 20.18
N LEU A 421 -13.52 0.37 19.87
CA LEU A 421 -12.41 0.78 20.72
C LEU A 421 -13.02 1.38 22.00
N VAL A 422 -12.94 0.62 23.11
CA VAL A 422 -13.34 1.08 24.45
C VAL A 422 -12.16 1.72 25.15
#